data_AF-A0A0C1K2X9-F1
#
_entry.id   AF-A0A0C1K2X9-F1
#
_cell.length_a   1.000
_cell.length_b   1.000
_cell.length_c   1.000
_cell.angle_alpha   90.00
_cell.angle_beta   90.00
_cell.angle_gamma   90.00
#
_symmetry.space_group_name_H-M   'P 1'
#
loop_
_entity.id
_entity.type
_entity.pdbx_description
1 polymer ?
#
loop_
_entity_poly.entity_id
_entity_poly.type
_entity_poly.pdbx_seq_one_letter_code
_entity_poly.pdbx_strand_id
1 'polypeptide(L)'
;MSRLITAKIPITILPPIGNSPPGYELLDIWPQKLMQTLSGPEEAIQSLKIRGLEVVFDLNEITKAELDAIHSAHLNAQNDEISFHIPNHWKEVAIPFHNNSLEEINDPEAQHLRIDFLRNEFISIDKEIPIRIFYPLKSLEEINPQTCTLAISDRVKERHGATIFNQKIFTKNVSSLFVEIIKPNMEIVISAAPKNERETLLWSLEVVAAEDLENTYVAYFMGDLLKSLYNPDIALSPQHQETLLRKRFRDYLQKLTLYSSPDQKLQIDSYWEDKFIKVKS
;
A
#
# COMPACT_ATOMS: atom_id res chain seq x y z
N MET A 1 -2.13 21.11 49.03
CA MET A 1 -3.00 21.19 47.84
C MET A 1 -2.14 20.91 46.63
N SER A 2 -2.47 19.90 45.83
CA SER A 2 -1.76 19.64 44.57
C SER A 2 -2.05 20.77 43.58
N ARG A 3 -1.00 21.31 42.95
CA ARG A 3 -1.14 22.31 41.90
C ARG A 3 -1.88 21.68 40.71
N LEU A 4 -2.89 22.38 40.19
CA LEU A 4 -3.57 22.00 38.96
C LEU A 4 -2.89 22.69 37.78
N ILE A 5 -2.66 21.93 36.71
CA ILE A 5 -2.12 22.43 35.45
C ILE A 5 -2.94 21.91 34.28
N THR A 6 -2.93 22.67 33.18
CA THR A 6 -3.54 22.29 31.91
C THR A 6 -2.45 22.00 30.88
N ALA A 7 -2.57 20.91 30.13
CA ALA A 7 -1.63 20.57 29.07
C ALA A 7 -2.30 19.78 27.93
N LYS A 8 -1.66 19.82 26.77
CA LYS A 8 -1.94 18.88 25.66
C LYS A 8 -1.15 17.60 25.87
N ILE A 9 -1.84 16.48 25.84
CA ILE A 9 -1.32 15.13 26.03
C ILE A 9 -1.45 14.38 24.69
N PRO A 10 -0.37 13.76 24.18
CA PRO A 10 -0.46 13.02 22.92
C PRO A 10 -1.32 11.77 23.10
N ILE A 11 -2.21 11.53 22.13
CA ILE A 11 -2.96 10.29 21.98
C ILE A 11 -2.29 9.48 20.86
N THR A 12 -1.97 8.23 21.19
CA THR A 12 -1.44 7.24 20.26
C THR A 12 -2.54 6.26 19.90
N ILE A 13 -2.80 6.12 18.61
CA ILE A 13 -3.68 5.06 18.11
C ILE A 13 -2.86 3.79 18.00
N LEU A 14 -3.22 2.80 18.81
CA LEU A 14 -2.60 1.48 18.77
C LEU A 14 -3.13 0.67 17.58
N PRO A 15 -2.41 -0.38 17.14
CA PRO A 15 -2.92 -1.30 16.14
C PRO A 15 -4.31 -1.82 16.55
N PRO A 16 -5.29 -1.80 15.64
CA PRO A 16 -6.65 -2.22 15.97
C PRO A 16 -6.68 -3.71 16.30
N ILE A 17 -7.65 -4.11 17.12
CA ILE A 17 -7.90 -5.51 17.48
C ILE A 17 -8.96 -6.12 16.58
N GLY A 18 -9.05 -7.45 16.56
CA GLY A 18 -9.98 -8.17 15.70
C GLY A 18 -9.45 -8.36 14.27
N ASN A 19 -10.31 -8.90 13.40
CA ASN A 19 -9.97 -9.15 12.01
C ASN A 19 -10.71 -8.17 11.09
N SER A 20 -10.08 -7.79 9.97
CA SER A 20 -10.78 -7.04 8.93
C SER A 20 -12.00 -7.80 8.41
N PRO A 21 -13.08 -7.10 8.00
CA PRO A 21 -14.25 -7.76 7.44
C PRO A 21 -13.92 -8.63 6.22
N PRO A 22 -14.65 -9.75 5.99
CA PRO A 22 -14.34 -10.66 4.89
C PRO A 22 -14.31 -9.95 3.52
N GLY A 23 -13.22 -10.13 2.78
CA GLY A 23 -13.00 -9.45 1.50
C GLY A 23 -12.29 -8.10 1.61
N TYR A 24 -11.86 -7.69 2.80
CA TYR A 24 -11.13 -6.45 3.04
C TYR A 24 -9.82 -6.68 3.79
N GLU A 25 -8.81 -5.86 3.48
CA GLU A 25 -7.53 -5.78 4.20
C GLU A 25 -7.40 -4.38 4.82
N LEU A 26 -6.97 -4.30 6.08
CA LEU A 26 -6.64 -3.02 6.72
C LEU A 26 -5.45 -2.36 6.02
N LEU A 27 -5.59 -1.10 5.61
CA LEU A 27 -4.48 -0.30 5.08
C LEU A 27 -3.83 0.52 6.19
N ASP A 28 -4.57 1.47 6.74
CA ASP A 28 -4.08 2.37 7.78
C ASP A 28 -5.21 3.13 8.48
N ILE A 29 -4.83 3.97 9.44
CA ILE A 29 -5.72 4.81 10.23
C ILE A 29 -5.22 6.24 10.14
N TRP A 30 -6.13 7.17 9.91
CA TRP A 30 -5.83 8.60 9.82
C TRP A 30 -6.79 9.41 10.68
N PRO A 31 -6.34 10.46 11.39
CA PRO A 31 -4.94 10.86 11.61
C PRO A 31 -4.21 9.92 12.59
N GLN A 32 -2.89 9.79 12.47
CA GLN A 32 -2.09 8.90 13.33
C GLN A 32 -1.73 9.50 14.70
N LYS A 33 -1.85 10.82 14.85
CA LYS A 33 -1.52 11.55 16.08
C LYS A 33 -2.65 12.50 16.39
N LEU A 34 -3.14 12.42 17.61
CA LEU A 34 -4.17 13.29 18.18
C LEU A 34 -3.66 13.83 19.51
N MET A 35 -4.31 14.88 20.03
CA MET A 35 -3.96 15.52 21.29
C MET A 35 -5.18 15.68 22.18
N GLN A 36 -5.09 15.24 23.44
CA GLN A 36 -6.09 15.54 24.46
C GLN A 36 -5.64 16.74 25.30
N THR A 37 -6.44 17.79 25.35
CA THR A 37 -6.26 18.89 26.29
C THR A 37 -6.89 18.51 27.64
N LEU A 38 -6.07 18.37 28.67
CA LEU A 38 -6.51 17.96 30.01
C LEU A 38 -6.08 18.95 31.08
N SER A 39 -6.92 19.11 32.10
CA SER A 39 -6.61 19.85 33.34
C SER A 39 -6.64 18.88 34.51
N GLY A 40 -5.58 18.83 35.31
CA GLY A 40 -5.48 17.87 36.41
C GLY A 40 -4.30 18.13 37.34
N PRO A 41 -4.07 17.23 38.33
CA PRO A 41 -2.93 17.31 39.24
C PRO A 41 -1.60 17.32 38.47
N GLU A 42 -0.68 18.21 38.86
CA GLU A 42 0.62 18.40 38.19
C GLU A 42 1.38 17.09 37.97
N GLU A 43 1.49 16.25 38.98
CA GLU A 43 2.18 14.95 38.87
C GLU A 43 1.53 14.02 37.83
N ALA A 44 0.19 13.96 37.80
CA ALA A 44 -0.56 13.13 36.86
C ALA A 44 -0.40 13.63 35.41
N ILE A 45 -0.50 14.95 35.21
CA ILE A 45 -0.32 15.56 33.89
C ILE A 45 1.12 15.38 33.39
N GLN A 46 2.13 15.54 34.25
CA GLN A 46 3.53 15.31 33.87
C GLN A 46 3.79 13.84 33.52
N SER A 47 3.20 12.89 34.26
CA SER A 47 3.26 11.47 33.91
C SER A 47 2.62 11.19 32.55
N LEU A 48 1.47 11.80 32.25
CA LEU A 48 0.78 11.65 30.96
C LEU A 48 1.53 12.30 29.81
N LYS A 49 2.26 13.40 30.02
CA LYS A 49 3.12 13.97 28.97
C LYS A 49 4.20 13.00 28.50
N ILE A 50 4.69 12.14 29.40
CA ILE A 50 5.73 11.15 29.09
C ILE A 50 5.11 9.90 28.46
N ARG A 51 3.99 9.41 29.01
CA ARG A 51 3.38 8.15 28.58
C ARG A 51 2.43 8.30 27.38
N GLY A 52 1.79 9.45 27.26
CA GLY A 52 0.65 9.65 26.36
C GLY A 52 -0.61 8.95 26.85
N LEU A 53 -1.64 9.02 26.01
CA LEU A 53 -2.87 8.26 26.09
C LEU A 53 -2.94 7.30 24.91
N GLU A 54 -3.71 6.22 25.07
CA GLU A 54 -3.82 5.16 24.06
C GLU A 54 -5.28 4.93 23.70
N VAL A 55 -5.54 4.72 22.41
CA VAL A 55 -6.85 4.34 21.88
C VAL A 55 -6.67 3.13 20.97
N VAL A 56 -7.61 2.17 21.07
CA VAL A 56 -7.65 0.95 20.26
C VAL A 56 -9.03 0.87 19.62
N PHE A 57 -9.09 0.56 18.32
CA PHE A 57 -10.34 0.27 17.63
C PHE A 57 -10.54 -1.24 17.47
N ASP A 58 -11.78 -1.71 17.59
CA ASP A 58 -12.15 -3.09 17.32
C ASP A 58 -12.72 -3.21 15.91
N LEU A 59 -12.04 -3.95 15.04
CA LEU A 59 -12.48 -4.17 13.67
C LEU A 59 -13.69 -5.09 13.57
N ASN A 60 -13.99 -5.89 14.60
CA ASN A 60 -15.15 -6.79 14.60
C ASN A 60 -16.49 -6.03 14.63
N GLU A 61 -16.46 -4.76 15.05
CA GLU A 61 -17.61 -3.86 15.07
C GLU A 61 -17.90 -3.25 13.69
N ILE A 62 -17.00 -3.44 12.71
CA ILE A 62 -17.19 -2.99 11.32
C ILE A 62 -17.71 -4.17 10.51
N THR A 63 -18.84 -4.00 9.84
CA THR A 63 -19.44 -5.05 9.02
C THR A 63 -19.04 -4.93 7.55
N LYS A 64 -19.03 -6.07 6.86
CA LYS A 64 -18.84 -6.10 5.41
C LYS A 64 -19.88 -5.23 4.68
N ALA A 65 -21.14 -5.28 5.12
CA ALA A 65 -22.24 -4.54 4.49
C ALA A 65 -22.03 -3.01 4.55
N GLU A 66 -21.44 -2.50 5.65
CA GLU A 66 -21.08 -1.09 5.76
C GLU A 66 -20.00 -0.70 4.75
N LEU A 67 -18.95 -1.52 4.62
CA LEU A 67 -17.89 -1.28 3.64
C LEU A 67 -18.41 -1.39 2.19
N ASP A 68 -19.23 -2.39 1.88
CA ASP A 68 -19.86 -2.56 0.57
C ASP A 68 -20.76 -1.34 0.23
N ALA A 69 -21.48 -0.78 1.22
CA ALA A 69 -22.32 0.39 1.04
C ALA A 69 -21.50 1.66 0.75
N ILE A 70 -20.37 1.86 1.45
CA ILE A 70 -19.46 2.98 1.19
C ILE A 70 -18.90 2.88 -0.24
N HIS A 71 -18.45 1.70 -0.65
CA HIS A 71 -17.96 1.47 -2.02
C HIS A 71 -19.03 1.83 -3.06
N SER A 72 -20.27 1.35 -2.86
CA SER A 72 -21.37 1.57 -3.81
C SER A 72 -21.80 3.04 -3.91
N ALA A 73 -21.57 3.84 -2.86
CA ALA A 73 -21.90 5.26 -2.84
C ALA A 73 -20.91 6.12 -3.62
N HIS A 74 -19.69 5.64 -3.89
CA HIS A 74 -18.70 6.37 -4.66
C HIS A 74 -19.02 6.27 -6.16
N LEU A 75 -19.17 7.43 -6.81
CA LEU A 75 -19.42 7.54 -8.26
C LEU A 75 -18.32 6.91 -9.13
N ASN A 76 -17.12 6.73 -8.57
CA ASN A 76 -15.98 6.09 -9.22
C ASN A 76 -15.80 4.66 -8.66
N ALA A 77 -16.51 3.69 -9.26
CA ALA A 77 -16.47 2.26 -8.92
C ALA A 77 -15.11 1.55 -9.17
N GLN A 78 -14.02 2.31 -9.34
CA GLN A 78 -12.65 1.81 -9.47
C GLN A 78 -11.83 2.03 -8.19
N ASN A 79 -12.43 2.60 -7.14
CA ASN A 79 -11.73 2.85 -5.90
C ASN A 79 -11.90 1.66 -4.95
N ASP A 80 -10.94 0.74 -5.01
CA ASP A 80 -10.87 -0.40 -4.12
C ASP A 80 -10.43 -0.01 -2.70
N GLU A 81 -10.00 1.25 -2.51
CA GLU A 81 -9.65 1.82 -1.20
C GLU A 81 -10.87 2.51 -0.59
N ILE A 82 -11.29 2.05 0.59
CA ILE A 82 -12.51 2.47 1.28
C ILE A 82 -12.13 3.12 2.61
N SER A 83 -12.63 4.33 2.84
CA SER A 83 -12.49 5.04 4.10
C SER A 83 -13.73 4.85 4.98
N PHE A 84 -13.59 4.11 6.08
CA PHE A 84 -14.61 4.02 7.14
C PHE A 84 -14.39 5.14 8.16
N HIS A 85 -15.31 6.11 8.21
CA HIS A 85 -15.25 7.17 9.21
C HIS A 85 -15.64 6.65 10.58
N ILE A 86 -14.77 6.87 11.58
CA ILE A 86 -15.00 6.42 12.94
C ILE A 86 -16.22 7.17 13.53
N PRO A 87 -17.24 6.45 14.06
CA PRO A 87 -18.36 7.08 14.76
C PRO A 87 -17.93 7.81 16.04
N ASN A 88 -18.67 8.84 16.44
CA ASN A 88 -18.30 9.65 17.62
C ASN A 88 -18.21 8.85 18.91
N HIS A 89 -19.05 7.84 19.10
CA HIS A 89 -19.04 7.00 20.31
C HIS A 89 -17.79 6.11 20.45
N TRP A 90 -16.93 6.02 19.43
CA TRP A 90 -15.61 5.36 19.53
C TRP A 90 -14.47 6.35 19.77
N LYS A 91 -14.72 7.66 19.65
CA LYS A 91 -13.71 8.72 19.78
C LYS A 91 -13.54 9.12 21.22
N GLU A 92 -13.32 8.13 22.08
CA GLU A 92 -13.17 8.30 23.52
C GLU A 92 -11.83 7.76 24.00
N VAL A 93 -11.30 8.35 25.07
CA VAL A 93 -10.02 7.97 25.67
C VAL A 93 -10.14 7.92 27.18
N ALA A 94 -9.53 6.91 27.81
CA ALA A 94 -9.60 6.74 29.26
C ALA A 94 -8.66 7.71 29.98
N ILE A 95 -9.18 8.46 30.97
CA ILE A 95 -8.40 9.43 31.76
C ILE A 95 -8.01 8.83 33.12
N PRO A 96 -6.71 8.52 33.36
CA PRO A 96 -6.32 7.71 34.53
C PRO A 96 -6.65 8.33 35.89
N PHE A 97 -6.52 9.65 36.00
CA PHE A 97 -6.77 10.37 37.26
C PHE A 97 -8.25 10.74 37.47
N HIS A 98 -9.14 10.37 36.54
CA HIS A 98 -10.60 10.43 36.68
C HIS A 98 -11.19 9.02 36.79
N ASN A 99 -10.54 8.13 37.54
CA ASN A 99 -10.95 6.72 37.70
C ASN A 99 -11.08 5.97 36.35
N ASN A 100 -10.22 6.28 35.37
CA ASN A 100 -10.30 5.74 34.00
C ASN A 100 -11.64 6.03 33.30
N SER A 101 -12.30 7.15 33.59
CA SER A 101 -13.48 7.56 32.83
C SER A 101 -13.11 7.76 31.35
N LEU A 102 -13.99 7.29 30.47
CA LEU A 102 -13.91 7.59 29.05
C LEU A 102 -14.38 9.03 28.81
N GLU A 103 -13.53 9.80 28.13
CA GLU A 103 -13.82 11.17 27.72
C GLU A 103 -13.67 11.31 26.20
N GLU A 104 -14.52 12.11 25.57
CA GLU A 104 -14.42 12.40 24.14
C GLU A 104 -13.07 13.06 23.81
N ILE A 105 -12.49 12.66 22.68
CA ILE A 105 -11.25 13.22 22.18
C ILE A 105 -11.50 14.68 21.77
N ASN A 106 -10.86 15.62 22.46
CA ASN A 106 -11.07 17.05 22.26
C ASN A 106 -10.05 17.70 21.29
N ASP A 107 -9.65 16.93 20.28
CA ASP A 107 -8.82 17.38 19.16
C ASP A 107 -9.70 17.69 17.94
N PRO A 108 -9.61 18.88 17.33
CA PRO A 108 -10.31 19.17 16.06
C PRO A 108 -10.04 18.13 14.97
N GLU A 109 -8.84 17.55 14.91
CA GLU A 109 -8.48 16.53 13.91
C GLU A 109 -9.22 15.20 14.12
N ALA A 110 -9.79 14.94 15.30
CA ALA A 110 -10.57 13.73 15.57
C ALA A 110 -11.83 13.63 14.69
N GLN A 111 -12.32 14.74 14.14
CA GLN A 111 -13.43 14.71 13.17
C GLN A 111 -13.06 13.97 11.88
N HIS A 112 -11.76 13.95 11.51
CA HIS A 112 -11.25 13.28 10.31
C HIS A 112 -10.85 11.83 10.53
N LEU A 113 -11.06 11.32 11.75
CA LEU A 113 -10.67 9.98 12.13
C LEU A 113 -11.39 8.93 11.30
N ARG A 114 -10.60 8.11 10.60
CA ARG A 114 -11.06 7.06 9.70
C ARG A 114 -10.09 5.89 9.69
N ILE A 115 -10.60 4.73 9.30
CA ILE A 115 -9.83 3.53 8.99
C ILE A 115 -9.97 3.27 7.50
N ASP A 116 -8.85 3.17 6.80
CA ASP A 116 -8.81 2.88 5.38
C ASP A 116 -8.63 1.35 5.17
N PHE A 117 -9.43 0.80 4.25
CA PHE A 117 -9.45 -0.61 3.88
C PHE A 117 -9.18 -0.77 2.39
N LEU A 118 -8.54 -1.87 2.00
CA LEU A 118 -8.44 -2.32 0.61
C LEU A 118 -9.40 -3.46 0.38
N ARG A 119 -10.19 -3.37 -0.68
CA ARG A 119 -11.02 -4.47 -1.16
C ARG A 119 -10.14 -5.52 -1.86
N ASN A 120 -10.24 -6.76 -1.41
CA ASN A 120 -9.38 -7.86 -1.87
C ASN A 120 -9.91 -8.48 -3.17
N GLU A 121 -9.66 -7.81 -4.29
CA GLU A 121 -10.04 -8.30 -5.62
C GLU A 121 -8.84 -8.47 -6.55
N PHE A 122 -9.02 -9.35 -7.55
CA PHE A 122 -8.02 -9.52 -8.59
C PHE A 122 -8.16 -8.41 -9.62
N ILE A 123 -7.06 -7.71 -9.87
CA ILE A 123 -6.97 -6.62 -10.84
C ILE A 123 -6.25 -7.17 -12.07
N SER A 124 -6.88 -7.05 -13.24
CA SER A 124 -6.25 -7.40 -14.51
C SER A 124 -5.21 -6.35 -14.87
N ILE A 125 -4.00 -6.80 -15.22
CA ILE A 125 -2.98 -5.92 -15.82
C ILE A 125 -3.17 -6.05 -17.33
N ASP A 126 -4.08 -5.24 -17.87
CA ASP A 126 -4.42 -5.20 -19.30
C ASP A 126 -3.34 -4.45 -20.11
N LYS A 127 -2.07 -4.78 -19.87
CA LYS A 127 -0.92 -4.21 -20.57
C LYS A 127 0.13 -5.27 -20.79
N GLU A 128 0.67 -5.25 -22.00
CA GLU A 128 1.85 -6.01 -22.40
C GLU A 128 3.07 -5.60 -21.55
N ILE A 129 3.72 -6.56 -20.90
CA ILE A 129 4.91 -6.32 -20.08
C ILE A 129 6.17 -6.65 -20.88
N PRO A 130 7.12 -5.72 -21.04
CA PRO A 130 8.43 -6.00 -21.61
C PRO A 130 9.21 -7.05 -20.82
N ILE A 131 9.92 -7.92 -21.53
CA ILE A 131 10.88 -8.86 -20.97
C ILE A 131 12.27 -8.40 -21.35
N ARG A 132 13.17 -8.32 -20.37
CA ARG A 132 14.58 -8.00 -20.57
C ARG A 132 15.45 -9.11 -20.00
N ILE A 133 16.53 -9.43 -20.70
CA ILE A 133 17.58 -10.29 -20.15
C ILE A 133 18.61 -9.40 -19.43
N PHE A 134 18.88 -9.71 -18.17
CA PHE A 134 20.00 -9.15 -17.44
C PHE A 134 21.21 -10.06 -17.58
N TYR A 135 22.36 -9.47 -17.94
CA TYR A 135 23.62 -10.18 -18.13
C TYR A 135 24.57 -9.85 -16.99
N PRO A 136 24.78 -10.75 -16.01
CA PRO A 136 25.72 -10.50 -14.92
C PRO A 136 27.15 -10.35 -15.44
N LEU A 137 27.89 -9.36 -14.91
CA LEU A 137 29.27 -9.08 -15.32
C LEU A 137 30.18 -10.31 -15.20
N LYS A 138 29.97 -11.15 -14.17
CA LYS A 138 30.75 -12.37 -13.91
C LYS A 138 30.74 -13.38 -15.08
N SER A 139 29.70 -13.35 -15.92
CA SER A 139 29.49 -14.32 -17.00
C SER A 139 29.46 -13.65 -18.37
N LEU A 140 29.83 -12.37 -18.47
CA LEU A 140 29.65 -11.57 -19.70
C LEU A 140 30.51 -12.07 -20.87
N GLU A 141 31.68 -12.65 -20.58
CA GLU A 141 32.56 -13.22 -21.60
C GLU A 141 31.92 -14.43 -22.30
N GLU A 142 31.14 -15.22 -21.57
CA GLU A 142 30.44 -16.39 -22.11
C GLU A 142 29.03 -16.02 -22.62
N ILE A 143 28.31 -15.19 -21.87
CA ILE A 143 26.88 -14.93 -22.04
C ILE A 143 26.64 -13.42 -22.04
N ASN A 144 26.30 -12.93 -23.22
CA ASN A 144 26.05 -11.53 -23.47
C ASN A 144 24.96 -11.37 -24.56
N PRO A 145 24.48 -10.15 -24.83
CA PRO A 145 23.42 -9.91 -25.80
C PRO A 145 23.74 -10.37 -27.24
N GLN A 146 25.01 -10.61 -27.58
CA GLN A 146 25.42 -11.07 -28.90
C GLN A 146 25.46 -12.60 -29.00
N THR A 147 25.77 -13.28 -27.89
CA THR A 147 25.89 -14.75 -27.84
C THR A 147 24.59 -15.43 -27.39
N CYS A 148 23.74 -14.70 -26.67
CA CYS A 148 22.52 -15.20 -26.08
C CYS A 148 21.41 -14.16 -26.18
N THR A 149 20.26 -14.55 -26.72
CA THR A 149 19.06 -13.71 -26.79
C THR A 149 17.82 -14.49 -26.37
N LEU A 150 16.76 -13.76 -26.04
CA LEU A 150 15.45 -14.33 -25.74
C LEU A 150 14.78 -14.78 -27.04
N ALA A 151 14.38 -16.05 -27.11
CA ALA A 151 13.66 -16.58 -28.26
C ALA A 151 12.17 -16.22 -28.23
N ILE A 152 11.64 -15.94 -29.43
CA ILE A 152 10.21 -15.73 -29.65
C ILE A 152 9.48 -17.07 -29.52
N SER A 153 8.31 -17.03 -28.88
CA SER A 153 7.46 -18.19 -28.59
C SER A 153 6.01 -17.75 -28.43
N ASP A 154 5.09 -18.67 -28.14
CA ASP A 154 3.67 -18.33 -27.93
C ASP A 154 3.47 -17.31 -26.78
N ARG A 155 4.36 -17.34 -25.78
CA ARG A 155 4.36 -16.48 -24.60
C ARG A 155 5.26 -15.25 -24.73
N VAL A 156 6.16 -15.22 -25.71
CA VAL A 156 7.10 -14.12 -25.92
C VAL A 156 6.99 -13.64 -27.36
N LYS A 157 6.52 -12.41 -27.54
CA LYS A 157 6.40 -11.79 -28.87
C LYS A 157 7.38 -10.63 -29.03
N GLU A 158 7.79 -10.38 -30.25
CA GLU A 158 8.53 -9.17 -30.59
C GLU A 158 7.55 -8.08 -31.01
N ARG A 159 7.74 -6.87 -30.49
CA ARG A 159 6.98 -5.68 -30.87
C ARG A 159 7.91 -4.47 -30.88
N HIS A 160 8.10 -3.87 -32.06
CA HIS A 160 8.97 -2.70 -32.26
C HIS A 160 10.39 -2.87 -31.69
N GLY A 161 10.97 -4.07 -31.82
CA GLY A 161 12.31 -4.40 -31.32
C GLY A 161 12.40 -4.71 -29.82
N ALA A 162 11.27 -4.68 -29.10
CA ALA A 162 11.19 -5.13 -27.70
C ALA A 162 10.54 -6.52 -27.63
N THR A 163 11.05 -7.37 -26.73
CA THR A 163 10.40 -8.64 -26.38
C THR A 163 9.35 -8.42 -25.31
N ILE A 164 8.15 -8.96 -25.52
CA ILE A 164 6.96 -8.73 -24.72
C ILE A 164 6.40 -10.05 -24.21
N PHE A 165 6.01 -10.08 -22.94
CA PHE A 165 5.26 -11.17 -22.35
C PHE A 165 3.81 -11.14 -22.80
N ASN A 166 3.41 -12.14 -23.58
CA ASN A 166 2.12 -12.24 -24.24
C ASN A 166 1.21 -13.22 -23.49
N GLN A 167 0.89 -12.90 -22.24
CA GLN A 167 -0.08 -13.64 -21.44
C GLN A 167 -0.82 -12.67 -20.52
N LYS A 168 -2.12 -12.91 -20.33
CA LYS A 168 -2.91 -12.17 -19.34
C LYS A 168 -2.38 -12.44 -17.94
N ILE A 169 -2.23 -11.39 -17.18
CA ILE A 169 -1.70 -11.44 -15.82
C ILE A 169 -2.58 -10.58 -14.92
N PHE A 170 -2.61 -10.97 -13.66
CA PHE A 170 -3.43 -10.35 -12.63
C PHE A 170 -2.55 -10.02 -11.43
N THR A 171 -3.03 -9.10 -10.61
CA THR A 171 -2.44 -8.80 -9.29
C THR A 171 -3.54 -8.73 -8.23
N LYS A 172 -3.15 -8.77 -6.97
CA LYS A 172 -4.04 -8.72 -5.81
C LYS A 172 -3.31 -8.03 -4.64
N ASN A 173 -4.06 -7.56 -3.64
CA ASN A 173 -3.55 -6.93 -2.40
C ASN A 173 -2.83 -5.59 -2.65
N VAL A 174 -3.16 -4.94 -3.77
CA VAL A 174 -2.78 -3.58 -4.14
C VAL A 174 -4.01 -2.90 -4.73
N SER A 175 -4.09 -1.57 -4.72
CA SER A 175 -5.25 -0.86 -5.28
C SER A 175 -5.19 -0.72 -6.79
N SER A 176 -6.36 -0.62 -7.44
CA SER A 176 -6.45 -0.36 -8.88
C SER A 176 -5.69 0.90 -9.30
N LEU A 177 -5.79 1.99 -8.53
CA LEU A 177 -5.03 3.21 -8.82
C LEU A 177 -3.52 2.99 -8.80
N PHE A 178 -3.00 2.24 -7.82
CA PHE A 178 -1.59 1.87 -7.78
C PHE A 178 -1.19 1.12 -9.05
N VAL A 179 -1.97 0.12 -9.46
CA VAL A 179 -1.72 -0.66 -10.68
C VAL A 179 -1.75 0.21 -11.93
N GLU A 180 -2.72 1.11 -12.05
CA GLU A 180 -2.82 2.06 -13.17
C GLU A 180 -1.57 2.95 -13.31
N ILE A 181 -1.00 3.36 -12.17
CA ILE A 181 0.20 4.19 -12.13
C ILE A 181 1.45 3.39 -12.51
N ILE A 182 1.62 2.17 -11.97
CA ILE A 182 2.85 1.41 -12.18
C ILE A 182 2.89 0.63 -13.49
N LYS A 183 1.73 0.19 -14.01
CA LYS A 183 1.66 -0.70 -15.18
C LYS A 183 2.43 -0.23 -16.42
N PRO A 184 2.61 1.08 -16.70
CA PRO A 184 3.41 1.51 -17.84
C PRO A 184 4.91 1.29 -17.70
N ASN A 185 5.40 1.16 -16.47
CA ASN A 185 6.83 1.11 -16.15
C ASN A 185 7.24 -0.23 -15.52
N MET A 186 6.40 -1.27 -15.68
CA MET A 186 6.73 -2.63 -15.26
C MET A 186 7.59 -3.33 -16.31
N GLU A 187 8.59 -4.11 -15.88
CA GLU A 187 9.36 -5.01 -16.74
C GLU A 187 9.60 -6.36 -16.05
N ILE A 188 9.59 -7.45 -16.82
CA ILE A 188 10.07 -8.77 -16.36
C ILE A 188 11.55 -8.86 -16.69
N VAL A 189 12.38 -9.14 -15.70
CA VAL A 189 13.82 -9.29 -15.88
C VAL A 189 14.21 -10.74 -15.66
N ILE A 190 14.77 -11.39 -16.67
CA ILE A 190 15.34 -12.73 -16.57
C ILE A 190 16.85 -12.59 -16.40
N SER A 191 17.40 -13.09 -15.30
CA SER A 191 18.84 -13.09 -15.06
C SER A 191 19.49 -14.25 -15.81
N ALA A 192 20.26 -13.93 -16.85
CA ALA A 192 21.08 -14.91 -17.54
C ALA A 192 22.13 -15.50 -16.61
N ALA A 193 22.41 -16.78 -16.79
CA ALA A 193 23.44 -17.52 -16.08
C ALA A 193 23.88 -18.70 -16.95
N PRO A 194 25.15 -19.14 -16.87
CA PRO A 194 25.60 -20.30 -17.64
C PRO A 194 24.88 -21.60 -17.24
N LYS A 195 24.76 -22.53 -18.19
CA LYS A 195 24.04 -23.80 -17.97
C LYS A 195 24.63 -24.63 -16.82
N ASN A 196 25.93 -24.49 -16.56
CA ASN A 196 26.61 -25.18 -15.46
C ASN A 196 26.29 -24.58 -14.07
N GLU A 197 25.80 -23.32 -14.01
CA GLU A 197 25.41 -22.66 -12.77
C GLU A 197 23.97 -22.97 -12.41
N ARG A 198 23.07 -22.95 -13.41
CA ARG A 198 21.65 -23.29 -13.23
C ARG A 198 21.00 -23.69 -14.54
N GLU A 199 20.11 -24.66 -14.46
CA GLU A 199 19.29 -25.11 -15.60
C GLU A 199 18.11 -24.15 -15.84
N THR A 200 17.43 -23.75 -14.77
CA THR A 200 16.36 -22.74 -14.77
C THR A 200 16.91 -21.38 -14.36
N LEU A 201 16.65 -20.37 -15.17
CA LEU A 201 17.04 -18.99 -14.91
C LEU A 201 16.07 -18.33 -13.92
N LEU A 202 16.61 -17.40 -13.13
CA LEU A 202 15.80 -16.63 -12.20
C LEU A 202 15.17 -15.45 -12.92
N TRP A 203 14.00 -15.04 -12.47
CA TRP A 203 13.34 -13.84 -12.95
C TRP A 203 12.84 -12.98 -11.79
N SER A 204 12.71 -11.69 -12.04
CA SER A 204 12.05 -10.73 -11.16
C SER A 204 11.09 -9.85 -11.95
N LEU A 205 10.12 -9.27 -11.24
CA LEU A 205 9.35 -8.14 -11.73
C LEU A 205 10.02 -6.88 -11.20
N GLU A 206 10.35 -5.95 -12.09
CA GLU A 206 10.89 -4.65 -11.74
C GLU A 206 9.90 -3.54 -12.11
N VAL A 207 9.92 -2.46 -11.34
CA VAL A 207 9.18 -1.23 -11.64
C VAL A 207 10.19 -0.11 -11.84
N VAL A 208 10.33 0.34 -13.08
CA VAL A 208 11.29 1.38 -13.48
C VAL A 208 10.79 2.74 -12.98
N ALA A 209 11.72 3.58 -12.50
CA ALA A 209 11.42 4.92 -11.99
C ALA A 209 10.37 4.95 -10.86
N ALA A 210 10.46 4.00 -9.92
CA ALA A 210 9.51 3.86 -8.81
C ALA A 210 9.33 5.14 -7.96
N GLU A 211 10.36 5.97 -7.82
CA GLU A 211 10.28 7.24 -7.08
C GLU A 211 9.36 8.27 -7.76
N ASP A 212 9.44 8.41 -9.08
CA ASP A 212 8.57 9.30 -9.86
C ASP A 212 7.11 8.81 -9.84
N LEU A 213 6.93 7.50 -9.83
CA LEU A 213 5.61 6.87 -9.71
C LEU A 213 5.02 7.06 -8.30
N GLU A 214 5.84 6.98 -7.24
CA GLU A 214 5.42 7.31 -5.87
C GLU A 214 4.94 8.77 -5.79
N ASN A 215 5.68 9.71 -6.40
CA ASN A 215 5.28 11.11 -6.46
C ASN A 215 3.94 11.29 -7.19
N THR A 216 3.74 10.56 -8.30
CA THR A 216 2.48 10.57 -9.05
C THR A 216 1.31 10.05 -8.22
N TYR A 217 1.53 8.95 -7.50
CA TYR A 217 0.55 8.37 -6.58
C TYR A 217 0.13 9.34 -5.48
N VAL A 218 1.10 9.95 -4.79
CA VAL A 218 0.84 10.95 -3.75
C VAL A 218 0.08 12.15 -4.32
N ALA A 219 0.50 12.66 -5.49
CA ALA A 219 -0.12 13.82 -6.12
C ALA A 219 -1.60 13.57 -6.48
N TYR A 220 -1.96 12.35 -6.89
CA TYR A 220 -3.35 11.99 -7.17
C TYR A 220 -4.23 12.15 -5.93
N PHE A 221 -3.84 11.53 -4.80
CA PHE A 221 -4.60 11.61 -3.55
C PHE A 221 -4.63 13.02 -2.95
N MET A 222 -3.49 13.72 -2.97
CA MET A 222 -3.41 15.09 -2.45
C MET A 222 -4.19 16.07 -3.34
N GLY A 223 -4.22 15.84 -4.65
CA GLY A 223 -5.00 16.65 -5.60
C GLY A 223 -6.50 16.53 -5.37
N ASP A 224 -7.01 15.33 -5.08
CA ASP A 224 -8.42 15.12 -4.76
C ASP A 224 -8.79 15.61 -3.36
N LEU A 225 -7.88 15.49 -2.38
CA LEU A 225 -8.02 16.09 -1.06
C LEU A 225 -8.18 17.62 -1.16
N LEU A 226 -7.33 18.28 -1.94
CA LEU A 226 -7.37 19.74 -2.13
C LEU A 226 -8.67 20.22 -2.81
N LYS A 227 -9.30 19.39 -3.66
CA LYS A 227 -10.62 19.71 -4.23
C LYS A 227 -11.75 19.59 -3.20
N SER A 228 -11.62 18.67 -2.23
CA SER A 228 -12.60 18.48 -1.15
C SER A 228 -12.50 19.51 -0.02
N LEU A 229 -11.32 20.10 0.17
CA LEU A 229 -11.04 21.09 1.20
C LEU A 229 -11.34 22.52 0.70
N TYR A 230 -12.63 22.85 0.59
CA TYR A 230 -13.09 24.24 0.47
C TYR A 230 -13.12 25.00 1.82
N ASN A 231 -12.42 24.50 2.84
CA ASN A 231 -12.25 25.16 4.13
C ASN A 231 -10.75 25.27 4.49
N PRO A 232 -10.15 26.47 4.45
CA PRO A 232 -8.73 26.69 4.71
C PRO A 232 -8.32 26.61 6.19
N ASP A 233 -9.26 26.39 7.12
CA ASP A 233 -9.03 26.47 8.56
C ASP A 233 -8.76 25.11 9.24
N ILE A 234 -8.74 24.00 8.49
CA ILE A 234 -8.42 22.69 9.04
C ILE A 234 -6.96 22.38 8.70
N ALA A 235 -6.09 22.55 9.69
CA ALA A 235 -4.68 22.23 9.60
C ALA A 235 -4.44 20.71 9.62
N LEU A 236 -4.93 20.00 8.59
CA LEU A 236 -4.34 18.74 8.18
C LEU A 236 -2.86 19.02 7.94
N SER A 237 -1.96 18.39 8.69
CA SER A 237 -0.52 18.50 8.39
C SER A 237 -0.28 17.73 7.09
N PRO A 238 -0.13 18.39 5.92
CA PRO A 238 -0.12 17.70 4.63
C PRO A 238 1.07 16.74 4.55
N GLN A 239 2.13 17.06 5.29
CA GLN A 239 3.35 16.27 5.42
C GLN A 239 3.11 14.88 6.03
N HIS A 240 2.26 14.76 7.05
CA HIS A 240 1.97 13.47 7.68
C HIS A 240 1.13 12.58 6.76
N GLN A 241 0.17 13.17 6.05
CA GLN A 241 -0.64 12.44 5.08
C GLN A 241 0.19 11.99 3.87
N GLU A 242 1.05 12.87 3.35
CA GLU A 242 2.02 12.51 2.32
C GLU A 242 2.91 11.34 2.77
N THR A 243 3.44 11.40 3.99
CA THR A 243 4.29 10.32 4.54
C THR A 243 3.53 8.98 4.57
N LEU A 244 2.26 9.00 4.96
CA LEU A 244 1.39 7.82 4.98
C LEU A 244 1.17 7.25 3.57
N LEU A 245 0.81 8.11 2.61
CA LEU A 245 0.58 7.71 1.22
C LEU A 245 1.84 7.13 0.56
N ARG A 246 3.00 7.75 0.81
CA ARG A 246 4.30 7.23 0.36
C ARG A 246 4.59 5.85 0.96
N LYS A 247 4.34 5.67 2.27
CA LYS A 247 4.46 4.35 2.90
C LYS A 247 3.53 3.33 2.24
N ARG A 248 2.26 3.67 2.02
CA ARG A 248 1.27 2.80 1.36
C ARG A 248 1.74 2.37 -0.04
N PHE A 249 2.26 3.29 -0.85
CA PHE A 249 2.83 2.98 -2.17
C PHE A 249 3.99 1.99 -2.09
N ARG A 250 4.93 2.18 -1.16
CA ARG A 250 6.06 1.26 -0.96
C ARG A 250 5.60 -0.11 -0.46
N ASP A 251 4.63 -0.14 0.45
CA ASP A 251 4.04 -1.39 0.95
C ASP A 251 3.38 -2.17 -0.21
N TYR A 252 2.69 -1.49 -1.13
CA TYR A 252 2.14 -2.10 -2.34
C TYR A 252 3.23 -2.62 -3.29
N LEU A 253 4.29 -1.84 -3.55
CA LEU A 253 5.43 -2.32 -4.36
C LEU A 253 6.05 -3.59 -3.77
N GLN A 254 6.23 -3.64 -2.44
CA GLN A 254 6.80 -4.80 -1.77
C GLN A 254 5.90 -6.04 -1.84
N LYS A 255 4.58 -5.85 -1.76
CA LYS A 255 3.58 -6.94 -1.82
C LYS A 255 3.22 -7.36 -3.25
N LEU A 256 3.62 -6.57 -4.26
CA LEU A 256 3.24 -6.77 -5.65
C LEU A 256 3.57 -8.19 -6.13
N THR A 257 2.53 -8.94 -6.47
CA THR A 257 2.63 -10.34 -6.91
C THR A 257 1.81 -10.51 -8.18
N LEU A 258 2.43 -11.11 -9.20
CA LEU A 258 1.73 -11.44 -10.44
C LEU A 258 1.11 -12.83 -10.37
N TYR A 259 -0.05 -12.97 -11.01
CA TYR A 259 -0.83 -14.20 -11.10
C TYR A 259 -1.16 -14.47 -12.57
N SER A 260 -1.07 -15.74 -12.99
CA SER A 260 -1.52 -16.18 -14.32
C SER A 260 -3.03 -16.45 -14.34
N SER A 261 -3.60 -16.78 -13.18
CA SER A 261 -5.02 -16.95 -12.92
C SER A 261 -5.30 -16.71 -11.42
N PRO A 262 -6.56 -16.54 -10.99
CA PRO A 262 -6.89 -16.28 -9.58
C PRO A 262 -6.30 -17.28 -8.58
N ASP A 263 -6.06 -18.53 -8.99
CA ASP A 263 -5.55 -19.59 -8.11
C ASP A 263 -4.06 -19.88 -8.31
N GLN A 264 -3.39 -19.18 -9.24
CA GLN A 264 -2.01 -19.50 -9.63
C GLN A 264 -1.15 -18.26 -9.73
N LYS A 265 -0.13 -18.18 -8.85
CA LYS A 265 0.95 -17.19 -8.98
C LYS A 265 1.68 -17.40 -10.31
N LEU A 266 2.06 -16.31 -10.95
CA LEU A 266 2.82 -16.35 -12.19
C LEU A 266 4.17 -17.03 -11.91
N GLN A 267 4.48 -18.04 -12.72
CA GLN A 267 5.81 -18.65 -12.78
C GLN A 267 6.30 -18.55 -14.22
N ILE A 268 7.55 -18.11 -14.38
CA ILE A 268 8.22 -17.96 -15.66
C ILE A 268 9.40 -18.91 -15.63
N ASP A 269 9.20 -20.10 -16.20
CA ASP A 269 10.25 -21.10 -16.36
C ASP A 269 11.09 -20.72 -17.57
N SER A 270 12.23 -20.10 -17.30
CA SER A 270 13.18 -19.72 -18.33
C SER A 270 14.38 -20.67 -18.32
N TYR A 271 14.74 -21.20 -19.49
CA TYR A 271 15.80 -22.20 -19.61
C TYR A 271 16.53 -22.05 -20.94
N TRP A 272 17.68 -22.71 -21.01
CA TRP A 272 18.50 -22.71 -22.19
C TRP A 272 18.06 -23.75 -23.23
N GLU A 273 17.90 -23.30 -24.47
CA GLU A 273 17.79 -24.18 -25.63
C GLU A 273 18.74 -23.69 -26.72
N ASP A 274 19.77 -24.49 -27.00
CA ASP A 274 20.90 -24.12 -27.84
C ASP A 274 21.54 -22.78 -27.41
N LYS A 275 21.40 -21.74 -28.24
CA LYS A 275 21.93 -20.38 -28.03
C LYS A 275 20.88 -19.38 -27.51
N PHE A 276 19.66 -19.86 -27.27
CA PHE A 276 18.54 -19.00 -26.90
C PHE A 276 18.04 -19.31 -25.49
N ILE A 277 17.55 -18.27 -24.83
CA ILE A 277 16.71 -18.42 -23.65
C ILE A 277 15.28 -18.59 -24.14
N LYS A 278 14.61 -19.67 -23.72
CA LYS A 278 13.17 -19.85 -23.93
C LYS A 278 12.42 -19.66 -22.63
N VAL A 279 11.16 -19.25 -22.75
CA VAL A 279 10.24 -19.04 -21.63
C VAL A 279 9.07 -20.02 -21.77
N LYS A 280 8.81 -20.77 -20.70
CA LYS A 280 7.61 -21.56 -20.45
C LYS A 280 6.86 -20.99 -19.23
N SER A 281 5.55 -21.21 -19.18
CA SER A 281 4.62 -20.79 -18.12
C SER A 281 3.47 -21.79 -18.12
#